data_AF-A0A924P1B0-F1
#
_entry.id   AF-A0A924P1B0-F1
#
_cell.length_a   1.000
_cell.length_b   1.000
_cell.length_c   1.000
_cell.angle_alpha   90.00
_cell.angle_beta   90.00
_cell.angle_gamma   90.00
#
_symmetry.space_group_name_H-M   'P 1'
#
loop_
_entity.id
_entity.type
_entity.pdbx_description
1 polymer ?
#
loop_
_entity_poly.entity_id
_entity_poly.type
_entity_poly.pdbx_seq_one_letter_code
_entity_poly.pdbx_strand_id
1 'polypeptide(L)' 'MSPAPATTVQLQEVVPVVLLYATGVAKRDGRAMFANDLYRRDGKLIQAMMAN' A
#
# COMPACT_ATOMS: atom_id res chain seq x y z
N MET A 1 -29.19 19.73 -1.74
CA MET A 1 -28.24 19.81 -2.87
C MET A 1 -28.34 18.49 -3.61
N SER A 2 -28.88 18.45 -4.82
CA SER A 2 -28.98 17.21 -5.59
C SER A 2 -27.59 16.79 -6.07
N PRO A 3 -27.24 15.50 -6.03
CA PRO A 3 -25.95 15.03 -6.54
C PRO A 3 -25.85 15.32 -8.05
N ALA A 4 -24.66 15.74 -8.49
CA ALA A 4 -24.39 15.95 -9.91
C ALA A 4 -24.51 14.60 -10.67
N PRO A 5 -24.87 14.63 -11.97
CA PRO A 5 -24.92 13.42 -12.80
C PRO A 5 -23.57 12.71 -12.85
N ALA A 6 -23.58 11.38 -12.71
CA ALA A 6 -22.37 10.58 -12.89
C ALA A 6 -21.87 10.66 -14.35
N THR A 7 -20.56 10.81 -14.53
CA THR A 7 -19.91 10.83 -15.85
C THR A 7 -18.72 9.89 -15.84
N THR A 8 -18.61 9.05 -16.87
CA THR A 8 -17.43 8.20 -17.10
C THR A 8 -16.42 8.96 -17.96
N VAL A 9 -15.16 8.95 -17.56
CA VAL A 9 -14.06 9.58 -18.30
C VAL A 9 -13.06 8.50 -18.73
N GLN A 10 -12.63 8.56 -19.98
CA GLN A 10 -11.59 7.65 -20.50
C GLN A 10 -10.20 8.23 -20.23
N LEU A 11 -9.27 7.37 -19.81
CA LEU A 11 -7.87 7.74 -19.66
C LEU A 11 -7.24 7.96 -21.04
N GLN A 12 -6.42 9.00 -21.16
CA GLN A 12 -5.72 9.32 -22.43
C GLN A 12 -4.57 8.36 -22.72
N GLU A 13 -4.03 7.73 -21.68
CA GLU A 13 -2.93 6.77 -21.75
C GLU A 13 -3.16 5.63 -20.76
N VAL A 14 -2.46 4.51 -20.98
CA VAL A 14 -2.49 3.38 -20.07
C VAL A 14 -1.78 3.77 -18.78
N VAL A 15 -2.52 3.79 -17.66
CA VAL A 15 -1.96 3.98 -16.33
C VAL A 15 -1.87 2.61 -15.64
N PRO A 16 -0.66 2.09 -15.37
CA PRO A 16 -0.51 0.83 -14.63
C PRO A 16 -1.05 0.97 -13.21
N VAL A 17 -1.90 0.02 -12.80
CA VAL A 17 -2.40 -0.07 -11.42
C VAL A 17 -1.75 -1.26 -10.75
N VAL A 18 -1.06 -1.01 -9.65
CA VAL A 18 -0.41 -2.06 -8.84
C VAL A 18 -1.08 -2.12 -7.48
N LEU A 19 -1.65 -3.27 -7.17
CA LEU A 19 -2.15 -3.60 -5.83
C LEU A 19 -1.07 -4.42 -5.12
N LEU A 20 -0.37 -3.77 -4.18
CA LEU A 20 0.67 -4.41 -3.39
C LEU A 20 0.27 -4.44 -1.92
N TYR A 21 0.74 -5.48 -1.23
CA TYR A 21 0.71 -5.58 0.21
C TYR A 21 2.15 -5.50 0.72
N ALA A 22 2.45 -4.44 1.45
CA ALA A 22 3.77 -4.22 2.03
C ALA A 22 3.61 -3.73 3.47
N THR A 23 4.21 -4.47 4.39
CA THR A 23 4.22 -4.15 5.82
C THR A 23 5.41 -3.28 6.18
N GLY A 24 6.47 -3.27 5.36
CA GLY A 24 7.63 -2.38 5.50
C GLY A 24 7.86 -1.60 4.22
N VAL A 25 7.99 -0.27 4.32
CA VAL A 25 8.30 0.61 3.18
C VAL A 25 9.39 1.62 3.55
N ALA A 26 10.25 1.95 2.60
CA ALA A 26 11.22 3.02 2.77
C ALA A 26 10.59 4.37 2.42
N LYS A 27 10.73 5.35 3.31
CA LYS A 27 10.46 6.76 3.00
C LYS A 27 11.50 7.29 2.02
N ARG A 28 11.18 8.43 1.38
CA ARG A 28 12.13 9.17 0.52
C ARG A 28 13.43 9.56 1.24
N ASP A 29 13.38 9.75 2.55
CA ASP A 29 14.54 10.06 3.39
C ASP A 29 15.32 8.81 3.87
N GLY A 30 14.96 7.62 3.38
CA GLY A 30 15.63 6.36 3.72
C GLY A 30 15.15 5.72 5.03
N ARG A 31 14.27 6.37 5.81
CA ARG A 31 13.74 5.76 7.03
C ARG A 31 12.73 4.67 6.72
N ALA A 32 12.79 3.56 7.45
CA ALA A 32 11.77 2.52 7.37
C ALA A 32 10.47 2.96 8.05
N MET A 33 9.34 2.65 7.43
CA MET A 33 8.01 2.70 8.03
C MET A 33 7.40 1.32 8.01
N PHE A 34 6.71 0.97 9.08
CA PHE A 34 6.00 -0.29 9.19
C PHE A 34 4.50 -0.05 9.38
N ALA A 35 3.69 -0.70 8.56
CA ALA A 35 2.24 -0.76 8.70
C ALA A 35 1.84 -2.01 9.50
N ASN A 36 0.58 -2.07 9.94
CA ASN A 36 0.07 -3.27 10.61
C ASN A 36 -0.03 -4.44 9.61
N ASP A 37 0.38 -5.63 10.04
CA ASP A 37 0.22 -6.87 9.29
C ASP A 37 -1.25 -7.34 9.29
N LEU A 38 -2.09 -6.66 8.51
CA LEU A 38 -3.53 -6.87 8.45
C LEU A 38 -3.90 -8.31 8.04
N TYR A 39 -3.11 -8.93 7.16
CA TYR A 39 -3.38 -10.27 6.64
C TYR A 39 -2.58 -11.38 7.31
N ARG A 40 -1.84 -11.07 8.39
CA ARG A 40 -1.05 -12.04 9.16
C ARG A 40 -0.01 -12.78 8.31
N ARG A 41 0.61 -12.10 7.36
CA ARG A 41 1.60 -12.67 6.42
C ARG A 41 3.04 -12.52 6.88
N ASP A 42 3.28 -11.78 7.95
CA ASP A 42 4.61 -11.31 8.33
C ASP A 42 5.26 -12.12 9.45
N GLY A 43 4.71 -13.28 9.80
CA GLY A 43 5.19 -14.08 10.94
C GLY A 43 6.71 -14.32 10.95
N LYS A 44 7.31 -14.61 9.78
CA LYS A 44 8.78 -14.79 9.65
C LYS A 44 9.56 -13.49 9.85
N LEU A 45 9.04 -12.36 9.34
CA LEU A 45 9.66 -11.05 9.51
C LEU A 45 9.64 -10.64 10.98
N ILE A 46 8.49 -10.77 11.63
CA ILE A 46 8.32 -10.44 13.06
C ILE A 46 9.26 -11.30 13.91
N GLN A 47 9.30 -12.62 13.67
CA GLN A 47 10.23 -13.52 14.36
C GLN A 47 11.69 -13.09 14.18
N ALA A 48 12.10 -12.72 12.97
CA ALA A 48 13.45 -12.25 12.70
C ALA A 48 13.76 -10.92 13.42
N MET A 49 12.79 -10.01 13.52
CA MET A 49 12.96 -8.73 14.22
C MET A 49 13.04 -8.88 15.74
N MET A 50 12.43 -9.92 16.32
CA MET A 50 12.50 -10.20 17.76
C MET A 50 13.76 -10.95 18.19
N ALA A 51 14.52 -11.51 17.24
CA ALA A 51 15.73 -12.29 17.52
C ALA A 51 17.01 -11.42 17.65
N ASN A 52 16.88 -10.11 17.48
CA ASN A 52 17.93 -9.09 17.64
C ASN A 52 17.54 -8.09 18.73
#